data_AF-A0A135LQY2-F1
#
_entry.id   AF-A0A135LQY2-F1
#
_cell.length_a   1.000
_cell.length_b   1.000
_cell.length_c   1.000
_cell.angle_alpha   90.00
_cell.angle_beta   90.00
_cell.angle_gamma   90.00
#
_symmetry.space_group_name_H-M   'P 1'
#
loop_
_entity.id
_entity.type
_entity.pdbx_description
1 polymer ?
#
loop_
_entity_poly.entity_id
_entity_poly.type
_entity_poly.pdbx_seq_one_letter_code
_entity_poly.pdbx_strand_id
1 'polypeptide(L)'
;MALIHDLAESVIGDIPTFAGVAKGRKYDMERNGFQYLENLLQTYSPKKATEISDLWLEYEQGETPEAKWVKEMDKFECLVQAHEYEQKTFGKADLDEFQGLRAKIHSKEATQWAESLCRERDDHLAKRKRRLPIIFLAGDPTTCETVANHVSGELLLHHISVNKTLRERSEDPQYRHHRIIKSCLDKGFEVPASLIVEVLENEIKAVDGRTRTIISGFPNDTEQLLEFEGKVQNCNYAFYVEYPPHTDDQRRKASISQDTENAWRSSDVHFKDVLKSSAAYFEVIGSNTDQQSTMSELDLCKLAVDSIRSFITIFSAET
;
A
#
# COMPACT_ATOMS: atom_id res chain seq x y z
N MET A 1 -19.06 -16.85 -25.68
CA MET A 1 -17.95 -17.65 -25.10
C MET A 1 -17.19 -16.90 -24.03
N ALA A 2 -16.44 -15.82 -24.33
CA ALA A 2 -15.67 -15.08 -23.33
C ALA A 2 -16.50 -14.59 -22.12
N LEU A 3 -17.74 -14.16 -22.34
CA LEU A 3 -18.67 -13.76 -21.27
C LEU A 3 -19.34 -14.93 -20.52
N ILE A 4 -19.08 -16.16 -20.93
CA ILE A 4 -19.84 -17.36 -20.51
C ILE A 4 -18.93 -18.39 -19.83
N HIS A 5 -17.63 -18.38 -20.12
CA HIS A 5 -16.69 -19.43 -19.75
C HIS A 5 -16.66 -19.73 -18.24
N ASP A 6 -16.79 -18.70 -17.42
CA ASP A 6 -16.80 -18.69 -15.95
C ASP A 6 -18.21 -18.64 -15.34
N LEU A 7 -19.27 -18.62 -16.17
CA LEU A 7 -20.64 -18.38 -15.70
C LEU A 7 -21.11 -19.41 -14.66
N ALA A 8 -20.62 -20.65 -14.76
CA ALA A 8 -20.91 -21.70 -13.79
C ALA A 8 -20.45 -21.35 -12.36
N GLU A 9 -19.39 -20.55 -12.21
CA GLU A 9 -18.82 -20.12 -10.93
C GLU A 9 -19.79 -19.22 -10.14
N SER A 10 -20.73 -18.55 -10.82
CA SER A 10 -21.81 -17.80 -10.17
C SER A 10 -22.74 -18.70 -9.33
N VAL A 11 -22.78 -20.00 -9.62
CA VAL A 11 -23.63 -20.98 -8.93
C VAL A 11 -22.82 -21.81 -7.94
N ILE A 12 -21.66 -22.31 -8.36
CA ILE A 12 -20.84 -23.24 -7.55
C ILE A 12 -19.78 -22.54 -6.69
N GLY A 13 -19.60 -21.24 -6.89
CA GLY A 13 -18.49 -20.46 -6.35
C GLY A 13 -17.22 -20.59 -7.19
N ASP A 14 -16.33 -19.60 -7.08
CA ASP A 14 -14.99 -19.67 -7.67
C ASP A 14 -14.19 -20.82 -7.02
N ILE A 15 -13.56 -21.64 -7.85
CA ILE A 15 -12.69 -22.75 -7.44
C ILE A 15 -11.25 -22.39 -7.86
N PRO A 16 -10.43 -21.87 -6.93
CA PRO A 16 -9.08 -21.45 -7.23
C PRO A 16 -8.25 -22.59 -7.85
N THR A 17 -7.36 -22.22 -8.77
CA THR A 17 -6.47 -23.16 -9.48
C THR A 17 -5.69 -24.09 -8.53
N PHE A 18 -5.35 -23.62 -7.33
CA PHE A 18 -4.59 -24.37 -6.31
C PHE A 18 -5.45 -24.92 -5.16
N ALA A 19 -6.78 -24.95 -5.30
CA ALA A 19 -7.70 -25.47 -4.28
C ALA A 19 -7.63 -27.00 -4.08
N GLY A 20 -6.75 -27.70 -4.80
CA GLY A 20 -6.57 -29.16 -4.69
C GLY A 20 -7.74 -30.00 -5.24
N VAL A 21 -8.67 -29.38 -5.98
CA VAL A 21 -9.80 -30.07 -6.59
C VAL A 21 -9.32 -30.79 -7.86
N ALA A 22 -9.57 -32.11 -7.93
CA ALA A 22 -9.23 -32.89 -9.11
C ALA A 22 -9.97 -32.38 -10.36
N LYS A 23 -9.29 -32.33 -11.52
CA LYS A 23 -9.82 -31.76 -12.77
C LYS A 23 -11.19 -32.31 -13.17
N GLY A 24 -11.38 -33.64 -13.08
CA GLY A 24 -12.68 -34.27 -13.39
C GLY A 24 -13.80 -33.81 -12.45
N ARG A 25 -13.50 -33.66 -11.15
CA ARG A 25 -14.47 -33.14 -10.18
C ARG A 25 -14.79 -31.67 -10.42
N LYS A 26 -13.80 -30.85 -10.77
CA LYS A 26 -14.00 -29.44 -11.15
C LYS A 26 -14.95 -29.35 -12.34
N TYR A 27 -14.68 -30.13 -13.40
CA TYR A 27 -15.55 -30.23 -14.57
C TYR A 27 -16.99 -30.66 -14.22
N ASP A 28 -17.17 -31.68 -13.39
CA ASP A 28 -18.50 -32.14 -12.98
C ASP A 28 -19.26 -31.05 -12.20
N MET A 29 -18.57 -30.30 -11.35
CA MET A 29 -19.15 -29.18 -10.61
C MET A 29 -19.56 -28.05 -11.56
N GLU A 30 -18.68 -27.62 -12.45
CA GLU A 30 -18.95 -26.59 -13.46
C GLU A 30 -20.11 -26.98 -14.37
N ARG A 31 -20.14 -28.23 -14.83
CA ARG A 31 -21.23 -28.76 -15.62
C ARG A 31 -22.58 -28.73 -14.88
N ASN A 32 -22.60 -29.09 -13.60
CA ASN A 32 -23.81 -29.02 -12.79
C ASN A 32 -24.29 -27.57 -12.60
N GLY A 33 -23.36 -26.63 -12.34
CA GLY A 33 -23.66 -25.20 -12.26
C GLY A 33 -24.23 -24.68 -13.57
N PHE A 34 -23.64 -25.07 -14.69
CA PHE A 34 -24.12 -24.68 -16.01
C PHE A 34 -25.48 -25.29 -16.35
N GLN A 35 -25.72 -26.55 -16.01
CA GLN A 35 -27.02 -27.20 -16.21
C GLN A 35 -28.15 -26.52 -15.41
N TYR A 36 -27.85 -26.02 -14.20
CA TYR A 36 -28.80 -25.20 -13.45
C TYR A 36 -29.15 -23.90 -14.22
N LEU A 37 -28.14 -23.20 -14.74
CA LEU A 37 -28.34 -21.97 -15.52
C LEU A 37 -29.10 -22.22 -16.82
N GLU A 38 -28.77 -23.31 -17.52
CA GLU A 38 -29.47 -23.76 -18.73
C GLU A 38 -30.96 -23.99 -18.44
N ASN A 39 -31.29 -24.73 -17.38
CA ASN A 39 -32.67 -24.99 -16.97
C ASN A 39 -33.43 -23.70 -16.65
N LEU A 40 -32.78 -22.74 -15.98
CA LEU A 40 -33.36 -21.44 -15.68
C LEU A 40 -33.66 -20.66 -16.97
N LEU A 41 -32.67 -20.56 -17.87
CA LEU A 41 -32.79 -19.86 -19.14
C LEU A 41 -33.83 -20.51 -20.06
N GLN A 42 -33.98 -21.84 -20.02
CA GLN A 42 -34.96 -22.58 -20.80
C GLN A 42 -36.39 -22.10 -20.54
N THR A 43 -36.71 -21.67 -19.30
CA THR A 43 -38.05 -21.16 -18.95
C THR A 43 -38.39 -19.83 -19.62
N TYR A 44 -37.38 -19.03 -19.97
CA TYR A 44 -37.54 -17.72 -20.59
C TYR A 44 -37.27 -17.72 -22.09
N SER A 45 -36.22 -18.42 -22.53
CA SER A 45 -35.80 -18.49 -23.92
C SER A 45 -35.04 -19.79 -24.21
N PRO A 46 -35.75 -20.84 -24.64
CA PRO A 46 -35.15 -22.12 -25.03
C PRO A 46 -33.98 -21.99 -26.00
N LYS A 47 -34.15 -21.13 -27.02
CA LYS A 47 -33.13 -20.94 -28.06
C LYS A 47 -31.82 -20.37 -27.49
N LYS A 48 -31.91 -19.37 -26.60
CA LYS A 48 -30.73 -18.76 -25.99
C LYS A 48 -30.07 -19.68 -24.98
N ALA A 49 -30.86 -20.48 -24.24
CA ALA A 49 -30.32 -21.48 -23.33
C ALA A 49 -29.40 -22.46 -24.08
N THR A 50 -29.88 -23.00 -25.21
CA THR A 50 -29.07 -23.88 -26.08
C THR A 50 -27.83 -23.17 -26.62
N GLU A 51 -27.96 -21.95 -27.15
CA GLU A 51 -26.81 -21.17 -27.66
C GLU A 51 -25.71 -20.94 -26.61
N ILE A 52 -26.10 -20.60 -25.37
CA ILE A 52 -25.19 -20.37 -24.26
C ILE A 52 -24.51 -21.68 -23.82
N SER A 53 -25.27 -22.78 -23.78
CA SER A 53 -24.78 -24.14 -23.48
C SER A 53 -23.75 -24.62 -24.52
N ASP A 54 -24.06 -24.44 -25.81
CA ASP A 54 -23.16 -24.79 -26.90
C ASP A 54 -21.85 -23.99 -26.84
N LEU A 55 -21.93 -22.68 -26.56
CA LEU A 55 -20.74 -21.82 -26.42
C LEU A 55 -19.85 -22.22 -25.22
N TRP A 56 -20.44 -22.67 -24.11
CA TRP A 56 -19.69 -23.16 -22.96
C TRP A 56 -19.04 -24.52 -23.26
N LEU A 57 -19.75 -25.43 -23.92
CA LEU A 57 -19.21 -26.72 -24.35
C LEU A 57 -18.06 -26.54 -25.34
N GLU A 58 -18.19 -25.63 -26.30
CA GLU A 58 -17.14 -25.29 -27.26
C GLU A 58 -15.90 -24.73 -26.55
N TYR A 59 -16.10 -23.85 -25.56
CA TYR A 59 -15.02 -23.38 -24.70
C TYR A 59 -14.33 -24.56 -24.02
N GLU A 60 -15.09 -25.42 -23.32
CA GLU A 60 -14.55 -26.53 -22.54
C GLU A 60 -13.70 -27.48 -23.39
N GLN A 61 -14.18 -27.81 -24.59
CA GLN A 61 -13.47 -28.64 -25.57
C GLN A 61 -12.18 -27.98 -26.07
N GLY A 62 -12.17 -26.66 -26.27
CA GLY A 62 -10.96 -25.92 -26.64
C GLY A 62 -10.43 -26.28 -28.04
N GLU A 63 -11.30 -26.68 -28.95
CA GLU A 63 -10.89 -27.14 -30.29
C GLU A 63 -10.86 -26.00 -31.31
N THR A 64 -11.76 -25.02 -31.19
CA THR A 64 -11.88 -23.88 -32.10
C THR A 64 -10.81 -22.82 -31.83
N PRO A 65 -10.45 -21.99 -32.83
CA PRO A 65 -9.53 -20.87 -32.64
C PRO A 65 -9.98 -19.92 -31.53
N GLU A 66 -11.28 -19.61 -31.47
CA GLU A 66 -11.89 -18.75 -30.46
C GLU A 66 -11.80 -19.38 -29.07
N ALA A 67 -12.12 -20.66 -28.92
CA ALA A 67 -12.01 -21.36 -27.63
C ALA A 67 -10.57 -21.42 -27.12
N LYS A 68 -9.62 -21.71 -28.01
CA LYS A 68 -8.19 -21.69 -27.66
C LYS A 68 -7.74 -20.31 -27.21
N TRP A 69 -8.14 -19.27 -27.94
CA TRP A 69 -7.84 -17.89 -27.58
C TRP A 69 -8.44 -17.49 -26.24
N VAL A 70 -9.72 -17.75 -26.00
CA VAL A 70 -10.38 -17.43 -24.71
C VAL A 70 -9.71 -18.18 -23.56
N LYS A 71 -9.34 -19.47 -23.74
CA LYS A 71 -8.58 -20.21 -22.72
C LYS A 71 -7.20 -19.63 -22.47
N GLU A 72 -6.53 -19.05 -23.47
CA GLU A 72 -5.25 -18.36 -23.24
C GLU A 72 -5.47 -17.04 -22.47
N MET A 73 -6.54 -16.30 -22.80
CA MET A 73 -6.89 -15.05 -22.12
C MET A 73 -7.29 -15.26 -20.66
N ASP A 74 -8.05 -16.31 -20.36
CA ASP A 74 -8.37 -16.72 -18.98
C ASP A 74 -7.11 -16.93 -18.12
N LYS A 75 -6.09 -17.59 -18.68
CA LYS A 75 -4.79 -17.76 -17.99
C LYS A 75 -4.03 -16.45 -17.82
N PHE A 76 -4.09 -15.56 -18.82
CA PHE A 76 -3.46 -14.25 -18.73
C PHE A 76 -4.15 -13.36 -17.68
N GLU A 77 -5.48 -13.38 -17.64
CA GLU A 77 -6.30 -12.70 -16.64
C GLU A 77 -5.92 -13.17 -15.22
N CYS A 78 -5.78 -14.48 -15.03
CA CYS A 78 -5.32 -15.05 -13.76
C CYS A 78 -3.90 -14.55 -13.35
N LEU A 79 -2.98 -14.36 -14.30
CA LEU A 79 -1.66 -13.77 -14.03
C LEU A 79 -1.78 -12.28 -13.63
N VAL A 80 -2.65 -11.52 -14.29
CA VAL A 80 -2.92 -10.11 -13.97
C VAL A 80 -3.49 -9.99 -12.56
N GLN A 81 -4.49 -10.81 -12.22
CA GLN A 81 -5.06 -10.86 -10.88
C GLN A 81 -3.99 -11.19 -9.83
N ALA A 82 -3.17 -12.21 -10.06
CA ALA A 82 -2.08 -12.57 -9.15
C ALA A 82 -1.12 -11.38 -8.94
N HIS A 83 -0.73 -10.67 -10.00
CA HIS A 83 0.09 -9.48 -9.87
C HIS A 83 -0.59 -8.36 -9.06
N GLU A 84 -1.88 -8.08 -9.30
CA GLU A 84 -2.63 -7.09 -8.52
C GLU A 84 -2.71 -7.47 -7.03
N TYR A 85 -2.90 -8.75 -6.71
CA TYR A 85 -2.90 -9.23 -5.34
C TYR A 85 -1.51 -9.11 -4.70
N GLU A 86 -0.43 -9.41 -5.44
CA GLU A 86 0.94 -9.18 -4.99
C GLU A 86 1.23 -7.69 -4.75
N GLN A 87 0.67 -6.79 -5.58
CA GLN A 87 0.76 -5.35 -5.36
C GLN A 87 0.00 -4.93 -4.09
N LYS A 88 -1.28 -5.28 -3.98
CA LYS A 88 -2.15 -4.95 -2.83
C LYS A 88 -1.60 -5.49 -1.50
N THR A 89 -0.97 -6.65 -1.51
CA THR A 89 -0.40 -7.28 -0.31
C THR A 89 1.07 -6.94 -0.08
N PHE A 90 1.69 -6.11 -0.94
CA PHE A 90 3.15 -5.87 -0.94
C PHE A 90 3.96 -7.17 -0.95
N GLY A 91 3.40 -8.17 -1.64
CA GLY A 91 3.90 -9.52 -1.81
C GLY A 91 3.96 -10.34 -0.53
N LYS A 92 3.25 -9.98 0.56
CA LYS A 92 3.12 -10.86 1.74
C LYS A 92 2.74 -12.29 1.33
N ALA A 93 1.91 -12.43 0.30
CA ALA A 93 1.82 -13.64 -0.50
C ALA A 93 2.72 -13.51 -1.73
N ASP A 94 3.66 -14.44 -1.91
CA ASP A 94 4.36 -14.63 -3.18
C ASP A 94 3.52 -15.59 -4.01
N LEU A 95 2.79 -15.07 -5.00
CA LEU A 95 1.86 -15.84 -5.83
C LEU A 95 2.62 -16.48 -7.01
N ASP A 96 3.85 -16.92 -6.75
CA ASP A 96 4.75 -17.52 -7.74
C ASP A 96 4.17 -18.80 -8.34
N GLU A 97 3.32 -19.51 -7.60
CA GLU A 97 2.61 -20.70 -8.07
C GLU A 97 1.83 -20.45 -9.38
N PHE A 98 1.30 -19.24 -9.58
CA PHE A 98 0.56 -18.87 -10.78
C PHE A 98 1.45 -18.65 -12.01
N GLN A 99 2.76 -18.43 -11.85
CA GLN A 99 3.66 -18.08 -12.95
C GLN A 99 3.82 -19.21 -13.98
N GLY A 100 3.54 -20.45 -13.59
CA GLY A 100 3.49 -21.59 -14.50
C GLY A 100 2.45 -21.45 -15.63
N LEU A 101 1.45 -20.58 -15.48
CA LEU A 101 0.44 -20.29 -16.51
C LEU A 101 1.05 -19.63 -17.75
N ARG A 102 2.15 -18.88 -17.60
CA ARG A 102 2.84 -18.22 -18.72
C ARG A 102 3.28 -19.22 -19.80
N ALA A 103 3.71 -20.41 -19.41
CA ALA A 103 4.13 -21.46 -20.35
C ALA A 103 2.96 -22.00 -21.22
N LYS A 104 1.72 -21.66 -20.87
CA LYS A 104 0.49 -22.07 -21.56
C LYS A 104 -0.13 -20.96 -22.42
N ILE A 105 0.58 -19.83 -22.56
CA ILE A 105 0.24 -18.72 -23.46
C ILE A 105 1.15 -18.86 -24.68
N HIS A 106 0.57 -18.96 -25.86
CA HIS A 106 1.29 -19.28 -27.10
C HIS A 106 1.11 -18.23 -28.18
N SER A 107 0.00 -17.49 -28.11
CA SER A 107 -0.30 -16.46 -29.09
C SER A 107 0.69 -15.31 -28.98
N LYS A 108 1.05 -14.72 -30.13
CA LYS A 108 2.11 -13.72 -30.23
C LYS A 108 1.82 -12.49 -29.36
N GLU A 109 0.61 -11.95 -29.47
CA GLU A 109 0.16 -10.76 -28.75
C GLU A 109 0.12 -11.03 -27.24
N ALA A 110 -0.50 -12.13 -26.84
CA ALA A 110 -0.62 -12.55 -25.45
C ALA A 110 0.74 -12.80 -24.78
N THR A 111 1.70 -13.36 -25.53
CA THR A 111 3.07 -13.57 -25.05
C THR A 111 3.76 -12.24 -24.74
N GLN A 112 3.59 -11.23 -25.59
CA GLN A 112 4.15 -9.90 -25.35
C GLN A 112 3.55 -9.23 -24.11
N TRP A 113 2.25 -9.41 -23.89
CA TRP A 113 1.59 -8.90 -22.67
C TRP A 113 2.08 -9.63 -21.42
N ALA A 114 2.20 -10.96 -21.46
CA ALA A 114 2.72 -11.76 -20.36
C ALA A 114 4.19 -11.40 -20.03
N GLU A 115 5.00 -11.08 -21.04
CA GLU A 115 6.36 -10.57 -20.83
C GLU A 115 6.39 -9.18 -20.19
N SER A 116 5.49 -8.27 -20.59
CA SER A 116 5.37 -6.95 -19.95
C SER A 116 5.00 -7.09 -18.48
N LEU A 117 3.96 -7.88 -18.19
CA LEU A 117 3.50 -8.15 -16.84
C LEU A 117 4.59 -8.79 -15.97
N CYS A 118 5.38 -9.70 -16.55
CA CYS A 118 6.53 -10.30 -15.86
C CYS A 118 7.57 -9.25 -15.45
N ARG A 119 7.88 -8.28 -16.31
CA ARG A 119 8.82 -7.19 -15.97
C ARG A 119 8.25 -6.31 -14.86
N GLU A 120 6.98 -5.96 -14.94
CA GLU A 120 6.30 -5.17 -13.89
C GLU A 120 6.30 -5.90 -12.55
N ARG A 121 6.05 -7.22 -12.56
CA ARG A 121 6.18 -8.08 -11.38
C ARG A 121 7.60 -8.13 -10.84
N ASP A 122 8.60 -8.34 -11.70
CA ASP A 122 10.01 -8.40 -11.30
C ASP A 122 10.47 -7.07 -10.68
N ASP A 123 10.07 -5.94 -11.25
CA ASP A 123 10.33 -4.61 -10.70
C ASP A 123 9.67 -4.41 -9.34
N HIS A 124 8.42 -4.86 -9.18
CA HIS A 124 7.72 -4.86 -7.89
C HIS A 124 8.46 -5.71 -6.85
N LEU A 125 8.84 -6.94 -7.19
CA LEU A 125 9.59 -7.84 -6.30
C LEU A 125 11.00 -7.31 -5.98
N ALA A 126 11.68 -6.66 -6.94
CA ALA A 126 12.98 -6.04 -6.72
C ALA A 126 12.90 -4.87 -5.72
N LYS A 127 11.83 -4.06 -5.78
CA LYS A 127 11.54 -3.04 -4.76
C LYS A 127 11.41 -3.68 -3.36
N ARG A 128 10.81 -4.87 -3.23
CA ARG A 128 10.69 -5.60 -1.95
C ARG A 128 12.03 -5.98 -1.34
N LYS A 129 12.99 -6.43 -2.15
CA LYS A 129 14.33 -6.83 -1.66
C LYS A 129 15.17 -5.65 -1.17
N ARG A 130 14.79 -4.42 -1.54
CA ARG A 130 15.42 -3.16 -1.13
C ARG A 130 14.58 -2.43 -0.07
N ARG A 131 13.99 -3.16 0.88
CA ARG A 131 13.29 -2.54 2.01
C ARG A 131 14.23 -1.57 2.71
N LEU A 132 13.91 -0.29 2.61
CA LEU A 132 14.67 0.75 3.26
C LEU A 132 14.19 0.82 4.71
N PRO A 133 15.10 0.83 5.70
CA PRO A 133 14.74 1.04 7.09
C PRO A 133 14.31 2.50 7.27
N ILE A 134 13.01 2.74 7.07
CA ILE A 134 12.35 4.05 7.19
C ILE A 134 11.68 4.15 8.56
N ILE A 135 12.05 5.19 9.29
CA ILE A 135 11.51 5.54 10.60
C ILE A 135 10.62 6.78 10.46
N PHE A 136 9.33 6.65 10.71
CA PHE A 136 8.40 7.77 10.76
C PHE A 136 8.35 8.37 12.17
N LEU A 137 8.44 9.69 12.24
CA LEU A 137 8.10 10.46 13.43
C LEU A 137 6.73 11.12 13.20
N ALA A 138 5.72 10.54 13.84
CA ALA A 138 4.34 11.01 13.79
C ALA A 138 3.98 11.79 15.07
N GLY A 139 3.09 12.77 14.97
CA GLY A 139 2.70 13.64 16.09
C GLY A 139 2.69 15.10 15.68
N ASP A 140 2.86 16.00 16.65
CA ASP A 140 2.93 17.44 16.37
C ASP A 140 4.07 17.75 15.39
N PRO A 141 3.80 18.42 14.24
CA PRO A 141 4.82 18.64 13.21
C PRO A 141 6.06 19.40 13.70
N THR A 142 5.89 20.37 14.61
CA THR A 142 7.02 21.17 15.10
C THR A 142 7.91 20.37 16.03
N THR A 143 7.30 19.61 16.93
CA THR A 143 8.00 18.71 17.85
C THR A 143 8.71 17.60 17.09
N CYS A 144 8.03 16.96 16.15
CA CYS A 144 8.60 15.89 15.33
C CYS A 144 9.80 16.38 14.52
N GLU A 145 9.73 17.60 13.98
CA GLU A 145 10.86 18.22 13.26
C GLU A 145 12.06 18.43 14.17
N THR A 146 11.88 18.97 15.38
CA THR A 146 12.97 19.15 16.35
C THR A 146 13.60 17.82 16.74
N VAL A 147 12.78 16.82 17.08
CA VAL A 147 13.25 15.48 17.43
C VAL A 147 13.99 14.84 16.27
N ALA A 148 13.48 14.94 15.04
CA ALA A 148 14.12 14.40 13.85
C ALA A 148 15.52 15.00 13.61
N ASN A 149 15.65 16.32 13.74
CA ASN A 149 16.93 17.01 13.59
C ASN A 149 17.95 16.57 14.65
N HIS A 150 17.51 16.38 15.90
CA HIS A 150 18.40 15.91 16.96
C HIS A 150 18.83 14.44 16.78
N VAL A 151 17.86 13.56 16.51
CA VAL A 151 18.08 12.12 16.34
C VAL A 151 18.95 11.84 15.11
N SER A 152 18.71 12.54 14.00
CA SER A 152 19.49 12.34 12.78
C SER A 152 20.96 12.71 12.95
N GLY A 153 21.26 13.78 13.69
CA GLY A 153 22.64 14.17 14.02
C GLY A 153 23.34 13.16 14.93
N GLU A 154 22.68 12.72 16.00
CA GLU A 154 23.26 11.80 16.99
C GLU A 154 23.43 10.36 16.47
N LEU A 155 22.50 9.89 15.62
CA LEU A 155 22.49 8.51 15.11
C LEU A 155 22.95 8.39 13.65
N LEU A 156 23.42 9.49 13.05
CA LEU A 156 23.89 9.55 11.66
C LEU A 156 22.84 9.03 10.64
N LEU A 157 21.57 9.38 10.86
CA LEU A 157 20.46 9.00 9.98
C LEU A 157 20.27 10.07 8.89
N HIS A 158 19.79 9.65 7.72
CA HIS A 158 19.35 10.58 6.70
C HIS A 158 17.97 11.14 7.07
N HIS A 159 17.84 12.45 7.24
CA HIS A 159 16.57 13.09 7.61
C HIS A 159 15.87 13.68 6.39
N ILE A 160 14.62 13.24 6.16
CA ILE A 160 13.71 13.84 5.18
C ILE A 160 12.61 14.58 5.93
N SER A 161 12.60 15.91 5.82
CA SER A 161 11.50 16.74 6.32
C SER A 161 10.51 17.02 5.19
N VAL A 162 9.34 16.39 5.23
CA VAL A 162 8.34 16.50 4.15
C VAL A 162 7.91 17.94 3.94
N ASN A 163 7.67 18.67 5.02
CA ASN A 163 7.28 20.08 4.96
C ASN A 163 8.37 20.96 4.33
N LYS A 164 9.65 20.67 4.59
CA LYS A 164 10.77 21.37 3.96
C LYS A 164 10.86 21.02 2.47
N THR A 165 10.82 19.74 2.13
CA THR A 165 10.89 19.28 0.74
C THR A 165 9.74 19.85 -0.08
N LEU A 166 8.50 19.86 0.42
CA LEU A 166 7.37 20.48 -0.28
C LEU A 166 7.60 21.97 -0.57
N ARG A 167 8.18 22.72 0.37
CA ARG A 167 8.53 24.14 0.17
C ARG A 167 9.64 24.33 -0.86
N GLU A 168 10.63 23.45 -0.88
CA GLU A 168 11.70 23.51 -1.90
C GLU A 168 11.13 23.18 -3.30
N ARG A 169 10.28 22.15 -3.39
CA ARG A 169 9.62 21.74 -4.64
C ARG A 169 8.58 22.74 -5.14
N SER A 170 7.99 23.56 -4.28
CA SER A 170 7.07 24.63 -4.71
C SER A 170 7.80 25.79 -5.40
N GLU A 171 9.05 26.03 -5.02
CA GLU A 171 9.89 27.09 -5.60
C GLU A 171 10.72 26.62 -6.80
N ASP A 172 10.87 25.31 -7.02
CA ASP A 172 11.58 24.73 -8.16
C ASP A 172 10.71 24.72 -9.43
N PRO A 173 10.98 25.58 -10.44
CA PRO A 173 10.17 25.63 -11.67
C PRO A 173 10.33 24.39 -12.55
N GLN A 174 11.36 23.56 -12.33
CA GLN A 174 11.55 22.31 -13.07
C GLN A 174 10.71 21.18 -12.50
N TYR A 175 10.27 21.28 -11.25
CA TYR A 175 9.43 20.26 -10.64
C TYR A 175 8.00 20.34 -11.20
N ARG A 176 7.53 19.24 -11.82
CA ARG A 176 6.27 19.17 -12.58
C ARG A 176 5.07 19.75 -11.83
N HIS A 177 4.98 19.50 -10.53
CA HIS A 177 3.84 19.87 -9.70
C HIS A 177 4.06 21.13 -8.86
N HIS A 178 5.14 21.90 -9.10
CA HIS A 178 5.53 23.04 -8.27
C HIS A 178 4.41 24.06 -8.07
N ARG A 179 3.62 24.38 -9.12
CA ARG A 179 2.51 25.34 -9.04
C ARG A 179 1.36 24.89 -8.14
N ILE A 180 1.05 23.59 -8.15
CA ILE A 180 -0.05 23.03 -7.35
C ILE A 180 0.38 23.07 -5.88
N ILE A 181 1.59 22.59 -5.58
CA ILE A 181 2.15 22.63 -4.23
C ILE A 181 2.20 24.06 -3.71
N LYS A 182 2.73 25.01 -4.52
CA LYS A 182 2.78 26.43 -4.17
C LYS A 182 1.39 26.99 -3.84
N SER A 183 0.39 26.72 -4.69
CA SER A 183 -0.98 27.19 -4.44
C SER A 183 -1.60 26.57 -3.19
N CYS A 184 -1.28 25.32 -2.83
CA CYS A 184 -1.77 24.72 -1.59
C CYS A 184 -1.14 25.41 -0.38
N LEU A 185 0.20 25.54 -0.39
CA LEU A 185 0.95 26.16 0.71
C LEU A 185 0.55 27.64 0.93
N ASP A 186 0.45 28.43 -0.13
CA ASP A 186 0.09 29.87 -0.04
C ASP A 186 -1.33 30.09 0.51
N LYS A 187 -2.25 29.15 0.25
CA LYS A 187 -3.66 29.24 0.67
C LYS A 187 -3.94 28.50 1.97
N GLY A 188 -2.95 27.81 2.54
CA GLY A 188 -3.13 26.96 3.72
C GLY A 188 -4.01 25.73 3.47
N PHE A 189 -4.07 25.24 2.23
CA PHE A 189 -4.73 23.97 1.91
C PHE A 189 -3.76 22.81 2.06
N GLU A 190 -4.30 21.63 2.41
CA GLU A 190 -3.53 20.40 2.41
C GLU A 190 -3.08 20.03 0.99
N VAL A 191 -1.85 19.54 0.88
CA VAL A 191 -1.33 18.98 -0.36
C VAL A 191 -1.91 17.57 -0.52
N PRO A 192 -2.44 17.19 -1.69
CA PRO A 192 -2.97 15.85 -1.91
C PRO A 192 -1.96 14.75 -1.53
N ALA A 193 -2.42 13.71 -0.84
CA ALA A 193 -1.59 12.58 -0.39
C ALA A 193 -0.74 11.98 -1.52
N SER A 194 -1.32 11.82 -2.70
CA SER A 194 -0.64 11.28 -3.89
C SER A 194 0.58 12.10 -4.32
N LEU A 195 0.55 13.43 -4.15
CA LEU A 195 1.69 14.31 -4.44
C LEU A 195 2.73 14.28 -3.33
N ILE A 196 2.31 14.23 -2.06
CA ILE A 196 3.22 14.07 -0.92
C ILE A 196 4.03 12.78 -1.05
N VAL A 197 3.34 11.68 -1.36
CA VAL A 197 3.95 10.36 -1.52
C VAL A 197 4.87 10.32 -2.74
N GLU A 198 4.52 10.99 -3.86
CA GLU A 198 5.42 11.11 -5.01
C GLU A 198 6.72 11.86 -4.65
N VAL A 199 6.61 12.97 -3.92
CA VAL A 199 7.79 13.73 -3.44
C VAL A 199 8.65 12.85 -2.54
N LEU A 200 8.03 12.18 -1.56
CA LEU A 200 8.72 11.24 -0.68
C LEU A 200 9.41 10.10 -1.43
N GLU A 201 8.72 9.48 -2.38
CA GLU A 201 9.28 8.38 -3.18
C GLU A 201 10.54 8.83 -3.93
N ASN A 202 10.55 10.05 -4.46
CA ASN A 202 11.72 10.60 -5.15
C ASN A 202 12.89 10.88 -4.21
N GLU A 203 12.64 11.44 -3.02
CA GLU A 203 13.68 11.66 -2.00
C GLU A 203 14.25 10.33 -1.51
N ILE A 204 13.39 9.36 -1.21
CA ILE A 204 13.79 8.03 -0.75
C ILE A 204 14.64 7.31 -1.79
N LYS A 205 14.29 7.41 -3.08
CA LYS A 205 15.08 6.85 -4.19
C LYS A 205 16.45 7.51 -4.36
N ALA A 206 16.60 8.76 -3.93
CA ALA A 206 17.87 9.48 -4.00
C ALA A 206 18.84 9.06 -2.86
N VAL A 207 18.33 8.47 -1.78
CA VAL A 207 19.15 7.96 -0.68
C VAL A 207 19.80 6.64 -1.07
N ASP A 208 21.11 6.51 -0.87
CA ASP A 208 21.80 5.23 -1.01
C ASP A 208 21.25 4.23 0.02
N GLY A 209 20.84 3.04 -0.42
CA GLY A 209 20.04 2.09 0.37
C GLY A 209 20.74 1.45 1.58
N ARG A 210 21.92 1.97 1.95
CA ARG A 210 22.69 1.59 3.14
C ARG A 210 22.42 2.49 4.34
N THR A 211 21.89 3.69 4.13
CA THR A 211 21.66 4.67 5.20
C THR A 211 20.22 4.60 5.68
N ARG A 212 20.04 4.45 6.99
CA ARG A 212 18.72 4.51 7.63
C ARG A 212 18.12 5.90 7.48
N THR A 213 16.84 5.97 7.17
CA THR A 213 16.15 7.22 6.89
C THR A 213 15.11 7.50 7.95
N ILE A 214 15.11 8.72 8.49
CA ILE A 214 14.08 9.22 9.39
C ILE A 214 13.26 10.29 8.67
N ILE A 215 11.94 10.21 8.78
CA ILE A 215 11.00 11.09 8.07
C ILE A 215 10.14 11.83 9.11
N SER A 216 10.08 13.16 8.97
CA SER A 216 9.23 14.04 9.79
C SER A 216 8.16 14.75 8.96
N GLY A 217 7.05 15.08 9.63
CA GLY A 217 5.89 15.74 8.98
C GLY A 217 5.04 14.81 8.13
N PHE A 218 5.21 13.50 8.30
CA PHE A 218 4.49 12.43 7.62
C PHE A 218 4.57 11.13 8.46
N PRO A 219 3.53 10.29 8.47
CA PRO A 219 2.18 10.54 7.95
C PRO A 219 1.36 11.43 8.89
N ASN A 220 0.48 12.28 8.34
CA ASN A 220 -0.44 13.12 9.13
C ASN A 220 -1.85 12.54 9.24
N ASP A 221 -2.22 11.62 8.35
CA ASP A 221 -3.53 10.99 8.30
C ASP A 221 -3.45 9.57 7.70
N THR A 222 -4.57 8.85 7.74
CA THR A 222 -4.69 7.48 7.23
C THR A 222 -4.58 7.41 5.70
N GLU A 223 -5.03 8.42 4.96
CA GLU A 223 -5.00 8.43 3.49
C GLU A 223 -3.54 8.49 3.00
N GLN A 224 -2.74 9.35 3.59
CA GLN A 224 -1.29 9.46 3.36
C GLN A 224 -0.58 8.13 3.61
N LEU A 225 -0.89 7.49 4.74
CA LEU A 225 -0.29 6.21 5.09
C LEU A 225 -0.65 5.12 4.07
N LEU A 226 -1.93 4.99 3.70
CA LEU A 226 -2.40 4.01 2.72
C LEU A 226 -1.78 4.25 1.33
N GLU A 227 -1.67 5.52 0.90
CA GLU A 227 -1.04 5.89 -0.36
C GLU A 227 0.46 5.57 -0.36
N PHE A 228 1.16 5.82 0.75
CA PHE A 228 2.58 5.50 0.90
C PHE A 228 2.81 4.00 0.92
N GLU A 229 2.00 3.26 1.67
CA GLU A 229 2.03 1.80 1.63
C GLU A 229 1.82 1.35 0.20
N GLY A 230 0.74 1.81 -0.45
CA GLY A 230 0.36 1.60 -1.85
C GLY A 230 1.46 1.77 -2.90
N LYS A 231 2.30 2.80 -2.75
CA LYS A 231 3.28 3.19 -3.78
C LYS A 231 4.73 2.87 -3.44
N VAL A 232 5.09 2.91 -2.16
CA VAL A 232 6.48 2.89 -1.71
C VAL A 232 6.81 1.58 -1.01
N GLN A 233 6.27 1.34 0.19
CA GLN A 233 6.45 0.09 0.92
C GLN A 233 5.45 -0.07 2.09
N ASN A 234 5.09 -1.33 2.38
CA ASN A 234 4.35 -1.73 3.57
C ASN A 234 5.30 -2.06 4.74
N CYS A 235 4.80 -1.98 5.97
CA CYS A 235 5.51 -2.29 7.23
C CYS A 235 6.62 -1.30 7.54
N ASN A 236 6.22 -0.10 7.95
CA ASN A 236 7.13 0.96 8.39
C ASN A 236 7.35 0.94 9.90
N TYR A 237 8.36 1.64 10.38
CA TYR A 237 8.59 1.82 11.82
C TYR A 237 8.09 3.20 12.22
N ALA A 238 7.18 3.27 13.18
CA ALA A 238 6.56 4.52 13.58
C ALA A 238 6.85 4.80 15.06
N PHE A 239 7.39 5.98 15.35
CA PHE A 239 7.45 6.52 16.70
C PHE A 239 6.49 7.70 16.77
N TYR A 240 5.50 7.59 17.65
CA TYR A 240 4.58 8.68 17.89
C TYR A 240 5.12 9.57 19.02
N VAL A 241 5.40 10.83 18.72
CA VAL A 241 6.00 11.78 19.66
C VAL A 241 4.91 12.58 20.35
N GLU A 242 4.72 12.34 21.64
CA GLU A 242 3.85 13.12 22.51
C GLU A 242 4.68 14.13 23.32
N TYR A 243 4.43 15.41 23.08
CA TYR A 243 4.96 16.47 23.94
C TYR A 243 3.86 16.96 24.90
N PRO A 244 4.04 16.85 26.22
CA PRO A 244 3.04 17.32 27.17
C PRO A 244 2.84 18.83 27.01
N PRO A 245 1.60 19.34 27.09
CA PRO A 245 1.31 20.74 26.88
C PRO A 245 2.00 21.59 27.95
N HIS A 246 3.01 22.38 27.56
CA HIS A 246 3.56 23.43 28.41
C HIS A 246 2.58 24.61 28.48
N THR A 247 2.53 25.28 29.62
CA THR A 247 1.60 26.39 29.90
C THR A 247 1.76 27.60 28.97
N ASP A 248 2.91 27.77 28.32
CA ASP A 248 3.12 28.81 27.28
C ASP A 248 2.47 28.47 25.93
N ASP A 249 2.12 27.20 25.71
CA ASP A 249 1.51 26.69 24.48
C ASP A 249 0.02 27.08 24.39
N GLN A 250 -0.62 27.44 25.53
CA GLN A 250 -1.96 28.01 25.54
C GLN A 250 -2.05 29.36 24.82
N ARG A 251 -0.95 30.12 24.72
CA ARG A 251 -0.93 31.39 23.96
C ARG A 251 -0.78 31.18 22.45
N ARG A 252 -0.08 30.13 22.00
CA ARG A 252 -0.03 29.74 20.57
C ARG A 252 -1.33 29.07 20.13
N LYS A 253 -1.93 28.23 20.99
CA LYS A 253 -3.18 27.50 20.73
C LYS A 253 -4.44 28.37 20.76
N ALA A 254 -4.44 29.50 21.48
CA ALA A 254 -5.57 30.44 21.52
C ALA A 254 -5.86 31.18 20.19
N SER A 255 -5.03 31.01 19.15
CA SER A 255 -5.28 31.57 17.81
C SER A 255 -5.99 30.58 16.87
N ILE A 256 -6.21 29.34 17.29
CA ILE A 256 -6.89 28.29 16.54
C ILE A 256 -8.27 28.09 17.19
N SER A 257 -9.35 28.06 16.41
CA SER A 257 -10.71 27.97 16.96
C SER A 257 -10.88 26.70 17.80
N GLN A 258 -11.66 26.78 18.89
CA GLN A 258 -11.96 25.64 19.75
C GLN A 258 -12.63 24.46 19.02
N ASP A 259 -13.19 24.69 17.82
CA ASP A 259 -13.80 23.63 16.99
C ASP A 259 -12.73 22.77 16.29
N THR A 260 -11.60 23.36 15.91
CA THR A 260 -10.44 22.64 15.34
C THR A 260 -9.71 21.77 16.36
N GLU A 261 -9.70 22.17 17.63
CA GLU A 261 -8.97 21.48 18.70
C GLU A 261 -9.65 20.16 19.13
N ASN A 262 -10.99 20.10 19.10
CA ASN A 262 -11.76 18.90 19.41
C ASN A 262 -11.76 17.88 18.26
N ALA A 263 -11.72 18.34 17.01
CA ALA A 263 -11.58 17.46 15.84
C ALA A 263 -10.21 16.77 15.82
N TRP A 264 -9.13 17.52 16.09
CA TRP A 264 -7.76 17.00 16.08
C TRP A 264 -7.53 15.92 17.16
N ARG A 265 -8.00 16.15 18.40
CA ARG A 265 -7.83 15.19 19.52
C ARG A 265 -8.59 13.87 19.34
N SER A 266 -9.78 13.89 18.75
CA SER A 266 -10.51 12.65 18.43
C SER A 266 -9.88 11.92 17.25
N SER A 267 -9.14 12.64 16.39
CA SER A 267 -8.40 12.08 15.26
C SER A 267 -7.12 11.38 15.72
N ASP A 268 -6.43 11.93 16.72
CA ASP A 268 -5.15 11.39 17.25
C ASP A 268 -5.25 9.97 17.81
N VAL A 269 -6.30 9.65 18.57
CA VAL A 269 -6.46 8.31 19.17
C VAL A 269 -6.70 7.26 18.08
N HIS A 270 -7.62 7.56 17.16
CA HIS A 270 -7.92 6.65 16.05
C HIS A 270 -6.71 6.48 15.12
N PHE A 271 -5.97 7.56 14.86
CA PHE A 271 -4.78 7.53 14.02
C PHE A 271 -3.62 6.75 14.66
N LYS A 272 -3.42 6.85 15.98
CA LYS A 272 -2.47 5.99 16.71
C LYS A 272 -2.80 4.51 16.58
N ASP A 273 -4.08 4.15 16.69
CA ASP A 273 -4.52 2.76 16.51
C ASP A 273 -4.25 2.26 15.09
N VAL A 274 -4.50 3.12 14.08
CA VAL A 274 -4.16 2.85 12.68
C VAL A 274 -2.66 2.64 12.52
N LEU A 275 -1.82 3.57 13.00
CA LEU A 275 -0.36 3.45 12.96
C LEU A 275 0.13 2.17 13.64
N LYS A 276 -0.41 1.85 14.82
CA LYS A 276 -0.08 0.63 15.56
C LYS A 276 -0.45 -0.64 14.79
N SER A 277 -1.52 -0.61 14.00
CA SER A 277 -1.98 -1.75 13.20
C SER A 277 -1.21 -1.93 11.88
N SER A 278 -0.69 -0.84 11.31
CA SER A 278 0.01 -0.80 10.02
C SER A 278 1.54 -0.92 10.16
N ALA A 279 2.10 -0.37 11.24
CA ALA A 279 3.53 -0.36 11.47
C ALA A 279 4.04 -1.74 11.96
N ALA A 280 5.23 -2.12 11.50
CA ALA A 280 5.92 -3.30 12.03
C ALA A 280 6.42 -3.08 13.46
N TYR A 281 6.67 -1.83 13.82
CA TYR A 281 7.02 -1.40 15.16
C TYR A 281 6.33 -0.07 15.46
N PHE A 282 5.71 0.03 16.63
CA PHE A 282 5.07 1.25 17.11
C PHE A 282 5.45 1.51 18.57
N GLU A 283 6.01 2.68 18.85
CA GLU A 283 6.31 3.16 20.20
C GLU A 283 5.81 4.59 20.37
N VAL A 284 5.27 4.91 21.55
CA VAL A 284 4.92 6.28 21.92
C VAL A 284 6.04 6.83 22.79
N ILE A 285 6.62 7.95 22.36
CA ILE A 285 7.70 8.65 23.07
C ILE A 285 7.10 9.85 23.80
N GLY A 286 7.42 9.99 25.09
CA GLY A 286 6.99 11.14 25.90
C GLY A 286 5.69 10.95 26.66
N SER A 287 5.02 9.80 26.52
CA SER A 287 3.89 9.42 27.37
C SER A 287 4.40 8.92 28.72
N ASN A 288 4.51 9.79 29.72
CA ASN A 288 4.62 9.33 31.12
C ASN A 288 3.25 9.38 31.80
N THR A 289 2.74 8.18 32.09
CA THR A 289 1.54 7.93 32.89
C THR A 289 1.73 8.16 34.39
N ASP A 290 2.93 8.51 34.85
CA ASP A 290 3.17 8.85 36.25
C ASP A 290 4.10 10.06 36.39
N GLN A 291 3.58 11.05 37.13
CA GLN A 291 4.20 12.28 37.60
C GLN A 291 4.22 13.48 36.64
N GLN A 292 3.62 14.57 37.16
CA GLN A 292 3.64 15.96 36.71
C GLN A 292 5.06 16.56 36.67
N SER A 293 5.96 15.93 35.93
CA SER A 293 7.31 16.44 35.67
C SER A 293 7.27 17.17 34.33
N THR A 294 7.54 18.47 34.33
CA THR A 294 7.72 19.25 33.10
C THR A 294 8.91 18.71 32.33
N MET A 295 8.67 17.78 31.39
CA MET A 295 9.68 17.26 30.48
C MET A 295 10.15 18.39 29.56
N SER A 296 11.46 18.65 29.55
CA SER A 296 12.03 19.65 28.63
C SER A 296 12.10 19.08 27.21
N GLU A 297 12.19 19.96 26.20
CA GLU A 297 12.39 19.55 24.80
C GLU A 297 13.67 18.71 24.63
N LEU A 298 14.73 19.04 25.39
CA LEU A 298 15.99 18.30 25.37
C LEU A 298 15.83 16.89 25.96
N ASP A 299 15.02 16.73 27.01
CA ASP A 299 14.75 15.42 27.60
C ASP A 299 13.94 14.53 26.65
N LEU A 300 12.94 15.11 25.95
CA LEU A 300 12.21 14.42 24.90
C LEU A 300 13.15 13.94 23.78
N CYS A 301 14.05 14.82 23.32
CA CYS A 301 15.01 14.48 22.27
C CYS A 301 15.95 13.34 22.70
N LYS A 302 16.43 13.35 23.95
CA LYS A 302 17.25 12.26 24.50
C LYS A 302 16.50 10.94 24.58
N LEU A 303 15.26 10.96 25.07
CA LEU A 303 14.39 9.78 25.08
C LEU A 303 14.20 9.23 23.68
N ALA A 304 13.95 10.09 22.69
CA ALA A 304 13.81 9.68 21.31
C ALA A 304 15.08 9.05 20.74
N VAL A 305 16.25 9.62 21.03
CA VAL A 305 17.55 9.05 20.66
C VAL A 305 17.73 7.66 21.25
N ASP A 306 17.42 7.48 22.54
CA ASP A 306 17.61 6.20 23.23
C ASP A 306 16.64 5.12 22.73
N SER A 307 15.36 5.44 22.57
CA SER A 307 14.35 4.53 22.00
C SER A 307 14.72 4.11 20.58
N ILE A 308 15.05 5.07 19.71
CA ILE A 308 15.41 4.79 18.31
C ILE A 308 16.74 4.03 18.22
N ARG A 309 17.73 4.33 19.07
CA ARG A 309 19.00 3.58 19.13
C ARG A 309 18.80 2.13 19.56
N SER A 310 17.96 1.92 20.59
CA SER A 310 17.60 0.58 21.06
C SER A 310 16.96 -0.23 19.94
N PHE A 311 15.96 0.35 19.27
CA PHE A 311 15.33 -0.22 18.08
C PHE A 311 16.37 -0.55 16.99
N ILE A 312 17.24 0.41 16.64
CA ILE A 312 18.26 0.22 15.60
C ILE A 312 19.18 -0.97 15.90
N THR A 313 19.53 -1.15 17.18
CA THR A 313 20.44 -2.21 17.65
C THR A 313 19.79 -3.59 17.58
N ILE A 314 18.52 -3.71 17.99
CA ILE A 314 17.75 -4.96 17.95
C ILE A 314 17.64 -5.49 16.51
N PHE A 315 17.22 -4.62 15.58
CA PHE A 315 16.99 -5.04 14.20
C PHE A 315 18.27 -5.19 13.37
N SER A 316 19.40 -4.61 13.80
CA SER A 316 20.72 -4.93 13.20
C SER A 316 21.20 -6.34 13.52
N ALA A 317 20.72 -6.96 14.61
CA ALA A 317 21.16 -8.28 15.05
C ALA A 317 20.37 -9.44 14.40
N GLU A 318 19.23 -9.13 13.78
CA GLU A 318 18.32 -10.10 13.14
C GLU A 318 18.45 -10.17 11.60
N THR A 319 19.37 -9.39 11.01
CA THR A 319 19.66 -9.36 9.55
C THR A 319 21.08 -9.78 9.26
#